data_AF-A0A6A3PYH1-F1
#
_entry.id   AF-A0A6A3PYH1-F1
#
_cell.length_a   1.000
_cell.length_b   1.000
_cell.length_c   1.000
_cell.angle_alpha   90.00
_cell.angle_beta   90.00
_cell.angle_gamma   90.00
#
_symmetry.space_group_name_H-M   'P 1'
#
loop_
_entity.id
_entity.type
_entity.pdbx_description
1 polymer ?
#
loop_
_entity_poly.entity_id
_entity_poly.type
_entity_poly.pdbx_seq_one_letter_code
_entity_poly.pdbx_strand_id
1 'polypeptide(L)'
;MHRAVQDKRLKQRLLNKKRERGENVINFTEGDYVLRSRVDEKSGNKLLVTWVGSYRVLRADAHSFLIQHLITGAELDVHASRLKFYADASLDVTEELREHISSQGIVLAIEKLKEHRWSDQIRDYEVLVQWKGLEAIEDSYEPLTSLARDVPVLVTKYVATADQGLQEHW
;
A
#
# COMPACT_ATOMS: atom_id res chain seq x y z
N MET A 1 -23.22 21.90 8.53
CA MET A 1 -22.45 20.69 8.13
C MET A 1 -23.29 19.44 7.88
N HIS A 2 -24.46 19.21 8.51
CA HIS A 2 -25.21 17.96 8.34
C HIS A 2 -25.79 17.69 6.94
N ARG A 3 -26.21 18.75 6.22
CA ARG A 3 -26.89 18.61 4.91
C ARG A 3 -25.96 18.04 3.83
N ALA A 4 -24.74 18.55 3.75
CA ALA A 4 -23.72 18.07 2.80
C ALA A 4 -23.35 16.59 3.04
N VAL A 5 -23.30 16.14 4.30
CA VAL A 5 -23.04 14.73 4.65
C VAL A 5 -24.21 13.83 4.24
N GLN A 6 -25.45 14.30 4.38
CA GLN A 6 -26.63 13.56 3.93
C GLN A 6 -26.70 13.45 2.40
N ASP A 7 -26.33 14.52 1.68
CA ASP A 7 -26.27 14.51 0.22
C ASP A 7 -25.20 13.55 -0.32
N LYS A 8 -24.01 13.52 0.32
CA LYS A 8 -22.94 12.55 0.00
C LYS A 8 -23.39 11.10 0.24
N ARG A 9 -24.07 10.83 1.36
CA ARG A 9 -24.64 9.49 1.67
C ARG A 9 -25.72 9.07 0.68
N LEU A 10 -26.57 10.01 0.25
CA LEU A 10 -27.61 9.75 -0.75
C LEU A 10 -26.99 9.44 -2.12
N LYS A 11 -25.98 10.21 -2.55
CA LYS A 11 -25.21 9.96 -3.77
C LYS A 11 -24.60 8.55 -3.76
N GLN A 12 -23.97 8.15 -2.65
CA GLN A 12 -23.41 6.80 -2.51
C GLN A 12 -24.46 5.69 -2.57
N ARG A 13 -25.63 5.88 -1.94
CA ARG A 13 -26.75 4.92 -2.02
C ARG A 13 -27.26 4.74 -3.46
N LEU A 14 -27.40 5.82 -4.21
CA LEU A 14 -27.85 5.78 -5.60
C LEU A 14 -26.84 5.07 -6.51
N LEU A 15 -25.54 5.30 -6.28
CA LEU A 15 -24.46 4.63 -7.01
C LEU A 15 -24.41 3.13 -6.72
N ASN A 16 -24.60 2.72 -5.46
CA ASN A 16 -24.67 1.30 -5.10
C ASN A 16 -25.85 0.60 -5.82
N LYS A 17 -27.03 1.23 -5.89
CA LYS A 17 -28.19 0.72 -6.65
C LYS A 17 -27.96 0.64 -8.16
N LYS A 18 -27.07 1.45 -8.73
CA LYS A 18 -26.69 1.35 -10.16
C LYS A 18 -25.72 0.18 -10.39
N ARG A 19 -24.78 -0.04 -9.47
CA ARG A 19 -23.86 -1.19 -9.49
C ARG A 19 -24.60 -2.52 -9.36
N GLU A 20 -25.62 -2.61 -8.51
CA GLU A 20 -26.50 -3.80 -8.41
C GLU A 20 -27.20 -4.14 -9.73
N ARG A 21 -27.37 -3.15 -10.63
CA ARG A 21 -27.95 -3.31 -11.96
C ARG A 21 -26.92 -3.62 -13.06
N GLY A 22 -25.64 -3.80 -12.70
CA GLY A 22 -24.57 -4.09 -13.65
C GLY A 22 -24.03 -2.87 -14.40
N GLU A 23 -24.53 -1.66 -14.10
CA GLU A 23 -23.96 -0.43 -14.61
C GLU A 23 -22.67 -0.12 -13.84
N ASN A 24 -21.51 -0.38 -14.45
CA ASN A 24 -20.21 0.04 -13.92
C ASN A 24 -20.06 1.56 -14.06
N VAL A 25 -20.84 2.31 -13.29
CA VAL A 25 -20.77 3.76 -13.25
C VAL A 25 -19.52 4.15 -12.46
N ILE A 26 -18.54 4.68 -13.18
CA ILE A 26 -17.38 5.34 -12.58
C ILE A 26 -17.91 6.55 -11.82
N ASN A 27 -17.61 6.60 -10.53
CA ASN A 27 -18.19 7.57 -9.60
C ASN A 27 -17.15 8.46 -8.91
N PHE A 28 -15.97 8.55 -9.52
CA PHE A 28 -14.82 9.31 -9.08
C PHE A 28 -14.17 9.98 -10.29
N THR A 29 -13.44 11.06 -10.04
CA THR A 29 -12.79 11.91 -11.04
C THR A 29 -11.39 12.31 -10.58
N GLU A 30 -10.66 13.06 -11.41
CA GLU A 30 -9.36 13.61 -11.04
C GLU A 30 -9.43 14.42 -9.75
N GLY A 31 -8.46 14.23 -8.86
CA GLY A 31 -8.41 14.80 -7.52
C GLY A 31 -9.14 14.00 -6.44
N ASP A 32 -10.07 13.11 -6.80
CA ASP A 32 -10.73 12.24 -5.82
C ASP A 32 -9.77 11.16 -5.29
N TYR A 33 -10.10 10.63 -4.13
CA TYR A 33 -9.37 9.55 -3.48
C TYR A 33 -10.08 8.21 -3.69
N VAL A 34 -9.31 7.18 -4.01
CA VAL A 34 -9.78 5.83 -4.32
C VAL A 34 -8.97 4.78 -3.56
N LEU A 35 -9.60 3.66 -3.23
CA LEU A 35 -8.94 2.44 -2.79
C LEU A 35 -8.62 1.57 -4.00
N ARG A 36 -7.49 0.87 -3.97
CA ARG A 36 -7.08 -0.07 -5.02
C ARG A 36 -7.32 -1.51 -4.57
N SER A 37 -7.85 -2.35 -5.46
CA SER A 37 -7.93 -3.79 -5.19
C SER A 37 -6.54 -4.42 -5.33
N ARG A 38 -6.02 -5.00 -4.24
CA ARG A 38 -4.89 -5.92 -4.23
C ARG A 38 -5.45 -7.35 -4.30
N VAL A 39 -4.91 -8.14 -5.23
CA VAL A 39 -5.19 -9.58 -5.28
C VAL A 39 -4.14 -10.25 -4.42
N ASP A 40 -4.58 -10.79 -3.29
CA ASP A 40 -3.70 -11.58 -2.42
C ASP A 40 -3.84 -13.05 -2.78
N GLU A 41 -2.71 -13.70 -2.99
CA GLU A 41 -2.65 -15.16 -3.14
C GLU A 41 -2.91 -15.77 -1.76
N LYS A 42 -4.01 -16.50 -1.62
CA LYS A 42 -4.28 -17.31 -0.42
C LYS A 42 -3.73 -18.71 -0.64
N SER A 43 -3.38 -19.36 0.47
CA SER A 43 -3.30 -20.82 0.53
C SER A 43 -4.68 -21.41 0.19
N GLY A 44 -4.86 -21.87 -1.06
CA GLY A 44 -6.09 -22.46 -1.62
C GLY A 44 -6.53 -21.88 -2.99
N ASN A 45 -7.57 -22.46 -3.62
CA ASN A 45 -8.04 -22.13 -4.99
C ASN A 45 -8.85 -20.81 -5.12
N LYS A 46 -8.82 -19.89 -4.16
CA LYS A 46 -9.67 -18.69 -4.19
C LYS A 46 -8.87 -17.42 -3.93
N LEU A 47 -8.89 -16.52 -4.91
CA LEU A 47 -8.30 -15.18 -4.80
C LEU A 47 -9.05 -14.36 -3.75
N LEU A 48 -8.32 -13.78 -2.79
CA LEU A 48 -8.86 -12.76 -1.90
C LEU A 48 -8.59 -11.39 -2.54
N VAL A 49 -9.63 -10.56 -2.62
CA VAL A 49 -9.48 -9.16 -3.04
C VAL A 49 -9.52 -8.29 -1.79
N THR A 50 -8.39 -7.68 -1.46
CA THR A 50 -8.25 -6.72 -0.36
C THR A 50 -8.24 -5.32 -0.95
N TRP A 51 -9.05 -4.40 -0.41
CA TRP A 51 -9.01 -2.99 -0.80
C TRP A 51 -7.96 -2.30 0.06
N VAL A 52 -6.91 -1.77 -0.58
CA VAL A 52 -5.74 -1.20 0.10
C VAL A 52 -5.50 0.24 -0.32
N GLY A 53 -4.95 1.00 0.62
CA GLY A 53 -4.43 2.36 0.47
C GLY A 53 -5.50 3.37 0.12
N SER A 54 -5.23 4.64 0.43
CA SER A 54 -5.91 5.73 -0.27
C SER A 54 -4.95 6.24 -1.33
N TYR A 55 -5.40 6.26 -2.58
CA TYR A 55 -4.68 6.81 -3.72
C TYR A 55 -5.42 8.05 -4.22
N ARG A 56 -4.69 9.07 -4.68
CA ARG A 56 -5.28 10.21 -5.38
C ARG A 56 -5.34 9.91 -6.87
N VAL A 57 -6.47 10.15 -7.51
CA VAL A 57 -6.58 10.09 -8.98
C VAL A 57 -5.88 11.32 -9.55
N LEU A 58 -4.81 11.11 -10.31
CA LEU A 58 -4.09 12.19 -11.00
C LEU A 58 -4.70 12.49 -12.36
N ARG A 59 -5.05 11.43 -13.11
CA ARG A 59 -5.57 11.56 -14.47
C ARG A 59 -6.58 10.46 -14.80
N ALA A 60 -7.61 10.81 -15.55
CA ALA A 60 -8.56 9.87 -16.15
C ALA A 60 -8.27 9.70 -17.64
N ASP A 61 -7.71 8.55 -18.02
CA ASP A 61 -7.44 8.17 -19.40
C ASP A 61 -8.62 7.37 -19.99
N ALA A 62 -8.63 7.16 -21.31
CA ALA A 62 -9.77 6.56 -22.01
C ALA A 62 -10.20 5.17 -21.48
N HIS A 63 -9.24 4.39 -20.98
CA HIS A 63 -9.46 3.02 -20.49
C HIS A 63 -8.87 2.75 -19.10
N SER A 64 -8.31 3.77 -18.45
CA SER A 64 -7.58 3.59 -17.21
C SER A 64 -7.43 4.90 -16.43
N PHE A 65 -6.91 4.81 -15.22
CA PHE A 65 -6.71 5.94 -14.33
C PHE A 65 -5.28 5.91 -13.79
N LEU A 66 -4.58 7.02 -13.93
CA LEU A 66 -3.32 7.23 -13.26
C LEU A 66 -3.61 7.63 -11.82
N ILE A 67 -3.22 6.78 -10.87
CA ILE A 67 -3.41 7.01 -9.44
C ILE A 67 -2.06 7.16 -8.76
N GLN A 68 -1.99 8.00 -7.74
CA GLN A 68 -0.81 8.23 -6.92
C GLN A 68 -1.05 7.76 -5.50
N HIS A 69 -0.14 6.95 -4.99
CA HIS A 69 -0.16 6.53 -3.60
C HIS A 69 0.18 7.71 -2.67
N LEU A 70 -0.61 7.95 -1.62
CA LEU A 70 -0.48 9.17 -0.79
C LEU A 70 0.80 9.26 0.04
N ILE A 71 1.40 8.12 0.41
CA ILE A 71 2.64 8.08 1.19
C ILE A 71 3.85 8.06 0.26
N THR A 72 4.01 6.95 -0.48
CA THR A 72 5.17 6.75 -1.36
C THR A 72 5.25 7.66 -2.59
N GLY A 73 4.15 8.36 -2.94
CA GLY A 73 4.06 9.12 -4.19
C GLY A 73 4.08 8.27 -5.45
N ALA A 74 4.12 6.93 -5.33
CA ALA A 74 4.21 6.02 -6.47
C ALA A 74 2.97 6.13 -7.35
N GLU A 75 3.19 6.26 -8.66
CA GLU A 75 2.13 6.33 -9.65
C GLU A 75 1.87 4.96 -10.28
N LEU A 76 0.59 4.63 -10.46
CA LEU A 76 0.14 3.39 -11.06
C LEU A 76 -0.97 3.66 -12.07
N ASP A 77 -0.90 3.02 -13.22
CA ASP A 77 -1.98 3.03 -14.20
C ASP A 77 -2.93 1.84 -13.94
N VAL A 78 -4.19 2.12 -13.64
CA VAL A 78 -5.14 1.12 -13.12
C VAL A 78 -6.51 1.23 -13.79
N HIS A 79 -7.06 0.10 -14.23
CA HIS A 79 -8.41 0.02 -14.78
C HIS A 79 -9.47 0.34 -13.71
N ALA A 80 -10.56 1.01 -14.10
CA ALA A 80 -11.63 1.46 -13.19
C ALA A 80 -12.22 0.34 -12.30
N SER A 81 -12.30 -0.89 -12.82
CA SER A 81 -12.83 -2.06 -12.07
C SER A 81 -11.99 -2.46 -10.85
N ARG A 82 -10.73 -2.01 -10.79
CA ARG A 82 -9.79 -2.24 -9.70
C ARG A 82 -9.80 -1.10 -8.68
N LEU A 83 -10.67 -0.11 -8.86
CA LEU A 83 -10.75 1.09 -8.04
C LEU A 83 -12.10 1.19 -7.35
N LYS A 84 -12.09 1.71 -6.13
CA LYS A 84 -13.29 2.00 -5.35
C LYS A 84 -13.19 3.40 -4.78
N PHE A 85 -14.16 4.26 -5.09
CA PHE A 85 -14.25 5.59 -4.50
C PHE A 85 -14.14 5.52 -2.97
N TYR A 86 -13.28 6.37 -2.42
CA TYR A 86 -13.04 6.51 -0.99
C TYR A 86 -13.55 7.85 -0.49
N ALA A 87 -13.05 8.95 -1.06
CA ALA A 87 -13.42 10.31 -0.69
C ALA A 87 -13.23 11.24 -1.87
N ASP A 88 -13.87 12.41 -1.83
CA ASP A 88 -13.67 13.45 -2.83
C ASP A 88 -12.41 14.28 -2.53
N ALA A 89 -12.03 15.16 -3.47
CA ALA A 89 -10.86 16.04 -3.36
C ALA A 89 -10.82 16.93 -2.09
N SER A 90 -11.92 17.01 -1.31
CA SER A 90 -11.97 17.77 -0.05
C SER A 90 -11.50 16.98 1.18
N LEU A 91 -11.04 15.73 1.00
CA LEU A 91 -10.46 14.95 2.09
C LEU A 91 -9.22 15.65 2.65
N ASP A 92 -9.23 15.90 3.96
CA ASP A 92 -8.07 16.36 4.69
C ASP A 92 -7.13 15.18 4.97
N VAL A 93 -5.90 15.26 4.46
CA VAL A 93 -4.90 14.18 4.59
C VAL A 93 -4.11 14.43 5.87
N THR A 94 -4.68 14.00 6.99
CA THR A 94 -4.09 14.11 8.32
C THR A 94 -2.98 13.08 8.55
N GLU A 95 -2.14 13.30 9.56
CA GLU A 95 -1.09 12.35 9.94
C GLU A 95 -1.66 11.00 10.39
N GLU A 96 -2.77 11.00 11.12
CA GLU A 96 -3.49 9.76 11.50
C GLU A 96 -3.92 8.95 10.27
N LEU A 97 -4.43 9.62 9.23
CA LEU A 97 -4.78 8.94 7.98
C LEU A 97 -3.53 8.37 7.30
N ARG A 98 -2.41 9.10 7.35
CA ARG A 98 -1.14 8.65 6.78
C ARG A 98 -0.62 7.42 7.50
N GLU A 99 -0.57 7.43 8.83
CA GLU A 99 -0.20 6.28 9.66
C GLU A 99 -1.10 5.07 9.37
N HIS A 100 -2.42 5.29 9.25
CA HIS A 100 -3.35 4.23 8.90
C HIS A 100 -3.04 3.64 7.51
N ILE A 101 -2.81 4.49 6.50
CA ILE A 101 -2.45 4.04 5.15
C ILE A 101 -1.12 3.26 5.17
N SER A 102 -0.12 3.74 5.91
CA SER A 102 1.16 3.06 6.12
C SER A 102 0.99 1.67 6.73
N SER A 103 0.03 1.49 7.64
CA SER A 103 -0.27 0.19 8.27
C SER A 103 -0.94 -0.83 7.35
N GLN A 104 -1.49 -0.42 6.19
CA GLN A 104 -2.27 -1.31 5.30
C GLN A 104 -1.41 -2.22 4.40
N GLY A 105 -0.15 -2.43 4.75
CA GLY A 105 0.73 -3.36 4.03
C GLY A 105 1.08 -2.87 2.63
N ILE A 106 1.44 -1.59 2.51
CA ILE A 106 2.07 -1.07 1.30
C ILE A 106 3.37 -1.84 1.12
N VAL A 107 3.52 -2.47 -0.04
CA VAL A 107 4.80 -3.09 -0.42
C VAL A 107 5.74 -1.94 -0.77
N LEU A 108 6.47 -1.46 0.22
CA LEU A 108 7.55 -0.50 0.04
C LEU A 108 8.71 -1.21 -0.63
N ALA A 109 9.24 -0.61 -1.69
CA ALA A 109 10.49 -1.10 -2.26
C ALA A 109 11.62 -0.79 -1.29
N ILE A 110 12.55 -1.72 -1.13
CA ILE A 110 13.77 -1.51 -0.34
C ILE A 110 14.73 -0.68 -1.18
N GLU A 111 15.18 0.45 -0.64
CA GLU A 111 16.27 1.23 -1.21
C GLU A 111 17.62 0.61 -0.83
N LYS A 112 17.79 0.28 0.46
CA LYS A 112 19.06 -0.26 0.98
C LYS A 112 18.86 -1.05 2.28
N LEU A 113 19.63 -2.13 2.45
CA LEU A 113 19.85 -2.78 3.75
C LEU A 113 21.06 -2.13 4.42
N LYS A 114 20.89 -1.53 5.59
CA LYS A 114 21.90 -0.65 6.22
C LYS A 114 22.80 -1.38 7.21
N GLU A 115 22.18 -2.01 8.20
CA GLU A 115 22.86 -2.69 9.30
C GLU A 115 21.96 -3.80 9.84
N HIS A 116 22.50 -4.63 10.72
CA HIS A 116 21.77 -5.73 11.33
C HIS A 116 22.07 -5.82 12.82
N ARG A 117 21.13 -6.39 13.58
CA ARG A 117 21.26 -6.61 15.02
C ARG A 117 20.61 -7.91 15.43
N TRP A 118 21.12 -8.54 16.48
CA TRP A 118 20.43 -9.64 17.13
C TRP A 118 19.27 -9.11 17.97
N SER A 119 18.09 -9.74 17.85
CA SER A 119 16.92 -9.42 18.67
C SER A 119 16.54 -10.60 19.55
N ASP A 120 16.74 -10.47 20.86
CA ASP A 120 16.39 -11.51 21.84
C ASP A 120 14.89 -11.81 21.89
N GLN A 121 14.06 -10.85 21.48
CA GLN A 121 12.60 -10.98 21.48
C GLN A 121 12.12 -12.01 20.45
N ILE A 122 12.69 -11.95 19.24
CA ILE A 122 12.36 -12.89 18.15
C ILE A 122 13.37 -14.03 18.03
N ARG A 123 14.47 -13.99 18.79
CA ARG A 123 15.60 -14.93 18.73
C ARG A 123 16.13 -15.10 17.30
N ASP A 124 16.20 -14.00 16.59
CA ASP A 124 16.61 -13.91 15.19
C ASP A 124 17.26 -12.54 14.94
N TYR A 125 17.92 -12.40 13.81
CA TYR A 125 18.44 -11.11 13.36
C TYR A 125 17.33 -10.24 12.81
N GLU A 126 17.44 -8.94 13.09
CA GLU A 126 16.70 -7.89 12.40
C GLU A 126 17.67 -7.09 11.53
N VAL A 127 17.21 -6.66 10.37
CA VAL A 127 17.99 -5.81 9.45
C VAL A 127 17.31 -4.46 9.35
N LEU A 128 18.08 -3.37 9.51
CA LEU A 128 17.60 -2.01 9.29
C LEU A 128 17.41 -1.77 7.79
N VAL A 129 16.16 -1.55 7.41
CA VAL A 129 15.74 -1.36 6.03
C VAL A 129 15.51 0.13 5.77
N GLN A 130 16.21 0.66 4.77
CA GLN A 130 15.88 1.94 4.17
C GLN A 130 14.85 1.73 3.05
N TRP A 131 13.74 2.44 3.16
CA TRP A 131 12.65 2.36 2.21
C TRP A 131 12.79 3.37 1.07
N LYS A 132 12.47 2.94 -0.14
CA LYS A 132 12.54 3.78 -1.32
C LYS A 132 11.47 4.86 -1.28
N GLY A 133 11.92 6.12 -1.41
CA GLY A 133 11.04 7.29 -1.41
C GLY A 133 10.62 7.76 -0.02
N LEU A 134 11.18 7.18 1.05
CA LEU A 134 10.98 7.62 2.44
C LEU A 134 12.27 8.22 3.01
N GLU A 135 12.13 9.04 4.05
CA GLU A 135 13.27 9.65 4.74
C GLU A 135 13.95 8.64 5.68
N ALA A 136 15.23 8.86 6.01
CA ALA A 136 15.98 7.93 6.86
C ALA A 136 15.41 7.79 8.29
N ILE A 137 14.59 8.74 8.75
CA ILE A 137 13.88 8.64 10.03
C ILE A 137 12.79 7.57 10.00
N GLU A 138 12.34 7.16 8.81
CA GLU A 138 11.33 6.13 8.58
C GLU A 138 11.95 4.75 8.37
N ASP A 139 13.27 4.60 8.51
CA ASP A 139 13.91 3.28 8.46
C ASP A 139 13.36 2.39 9.58
N SER A 140 13.09 1.11 9.27
CA SER A 140 12.58 0.14 10.24
C SER A 140 13.45 -1.12 10.29
N TYR A 141 13.50 -1.73 11.47
CA TYR A 141 14.12 -3.05 11.64
C TYR A 141 13.12 -4.13 11.26
N GLU A 142 13.45 -4.89 10.24
CA GLU A 142 12.62 -5.99 9.74
C GLU A 142 13.27 -7.34 10.06
N PRO A 143 12.50 -8.38 10.46
CA PRO A 143 13.04 -9.70 10.72
C PRO A 143 13.74 -10.29 9.50
N LEU A 144 14.93 -10.84 9.69
CA LEU A 144 15.72 -11.48 8.63
C LEU A 144 14.91 -12.56 7.91
N THR A 145 14.18 -13.38 8.65
CA THR A 145 13.29 -14.42 8.11
C THR A 145 12.16 -13.87 7.22
N SER A 146 11.64 -12.67 7.50
CA SER A 146 10.65 -12.04 6.62
C SER A 146 11.29 -11.51 5.34
N LEU A 147 12.44 -10.84 5.45
CA LEU A 147 13.21 -10.37 4.30
C LEU A 147 13.68 -11.53 3.41
N ALA A 148 14.08 -12.66 4.00
CA ALA A 148 14.48 -13.87 3.31
C ALA A 148 13.39 -14.42 2.38
N ARG A 149 12.15 -14.38 2.85
CA ARG A 149 10.98 -14.83 2.09
C ARG A 149 10.61 -13.84 1.00
N ASP A 150 10.67 -12.55 1.30
CA ASP A 150 10.09 -11.51 0.44
C ASP A 150 11.09 -11.00 -0.62
N VAL A 151 12.39 -10.92 -0.27
CA VAL A 151 13.48 -10.41 -1.14
C VAL A 151 14.77 -11.26 -1.04
N PRO A 152 14.72 -12.59 -1.28
CA PRO A 152 15.83 -13.52 -1.03
C PRO A 152 17.14 -13.10 -1.71
N VAL A 153 17.07 -12.65 -2.97
CA VAL A 153 18.26 -12.27 -3.76
C VAL A 153 18.99 -11.07 -3.14
N LEU A 154 18.25 -10.10 -2.60
CA LEU A 154 18.84 -8.92 -1.97
C LEU A 154 19.49 -9.29 -0.64
N VAL A 155 18.81 -10.11 0.16
CA VAL A 155 19.31 -10.58 1.46
C VAL A 155 20.56 -11.42 1.30
N THR A 156 20.58 -12.38 0.36
CA THR A 156 21.78 -13.21 0.11
C THR A 156 23.00 -12.36 -0.23
N LYS A 157 22.84 -11.31 -1.07
CA LYS A 157 23.94 -10.39 -1.40
C LYS A 157 24.41 -9.60 -0.19
N TYR A 158 23.49 -9.15 0.66
CA TYR A 158 23.81 -8.41 1.87
C TYR A 158 24.57 -9.29 2.87
N VAL A 159 24.05 -10.48 3.18
CA VAL A 159 24.67 -11.43 4.12
C VAL A 159 26.07 -11.84 3.67
N ALA A 160 26.29 -12.03 2.35
CA ALA A 160 27.62 -12.35 1.81
C ALA A 160 28.70 -11.29 2.12
N THR A 161 28.30 -10.07 2.48
CA THR A 161 29.20 -8.97 2.87
C THR A 161 29.11 -8.60 4.35
N ALA A 162 28.26 -9.28 5.12
CA ALA A 162 28.05 -9.03 6.55
C ALA A 162 29.16 -9.64 7.41
N ASP A 163 29.08 -9.45 8.73
CA ASP A 163 29.98 -10.12 9.66
C ASP A 163 29.72 -11.63 9.76
N GLN A 164 30.68 -12.33 10.36
CA GLN A 164 30.66 -13.78 10.49
C GLN A 164 29.45 -14.27 11.32
N GLY A 165 28.98 -13.48 12.29
CA GLY A 165 27.85 -13.85 13.15
C GLY A 165 26.54 -13.93 12.39
N LEU A 166 26.28 -12.98 11.48
CA LEU A 166 25.12 -13.06 10.59
C LEU A 166 25.30 -14.13 9.50
N GLN A 167 26.51 -14.28 8.96
CA GLN A 167 26.79 -15.29 7.93
C GLN A 167 26.59 -16.73 8.41
N GLU A 168 26.97 -17.03 9.66
CA GLU A 168 26.80 -18.37 10.25
C GLU A 168 25.34 -18.70 10.61
N HIS A 169 24.53 -17.67 10.87
CA HIS A 169 23.10 -17.83 11.19
C HIS A 169 22.22 -18.01 9.95
N TRP A 170 22.63 -17.46 8.81
CA TRP A 170 21.90 -17.46 7.53
C TRP A 170 21.95 -18.81 6.79
#